data_AF-A0A7S2I5C8-F1
#
_entry.id   AF-A0A7S2I5C8-F1
#
_cell.length_a   1.000
_cell.length_b   1.000
_cell.length_c   1.000
_cell.angle_alpha   90.00
_cell.angle_beta   90.00
_cell.angle_gamma   90.00
#
_symmetry.space_group_name_H-M   'P 1'
#
loop_
_entity.id
_entity.type
_entity.pdbx_description
1 polymer ?
#
loop_
_entity_poly.entity_id
_entity_poly.type
_entity_poly.pdbx_seq_one_letter_code
_entity_poly.pdbx_strand_id
1 'polypeptide(L)'
;SMEAKAAGAQRLLRLCTEVGPLEEISEHQTLLGVISRELRENAKRSHELAVAITGIFLCLAHFSQFHGALGRHQAGEATMRVVEFEGKRAKALQKELKLTQSRLGTRGSEVTKEDKLNLQREERRYQAVLERQ
;
A
#
# COMPACT_ATOMS: atom_id res chain seq x y z
N SER A 1 12.55 -12.91 -2.10
CA SER A 1 12.66 -11.58 -1.45
C SER A 1 11.31 -10.86 -1.51
N MET A 2 11.14 -9.76 -0.78
CA MET A 2 9.92 -8.94 -0.88
C MET A 2 9.75 -8.33 -2.29
N GLU A 3 10.87 -7.93 -2.91
CA GLU A 3 10.92 -7.45 -4.30
C GLU A 3 10.39 -8.51 -5.29
N ALA A 4 10.79 -9.77 -5.14
CA ALA A 4 10.29 -10.85 -6.00
C ALA A 4 8.77 -11.04 -5.85
N LYS A 5 8.24 -10.91 -4.62
CA LYS A 5 6.78 -10.97 -4.38
C LYS A 5 6.06 -9.81 -5.06
N ALA A 6 6.57 -8.59 -4.92
CA ALA A 6 5.99 -7.40 -5.55
C ALA A 6 6.03 -7.50 -7.08
N ALA A 7 7.16 -7.90 -7.65
CA ALA A 7 7.30 -8.11 -9.09
C ALA A 7 6.35 -9.21 -9.62
N GLY A 8 6.19 -10.31 -8.88
CA GLY A 8 5.23 -11.36 -9.22
C GLY A 8 3.78 -10.86 -9.21
N ALA A 9 3.39 -10.13 -8.16
CA ALA A 9 2.05 -9.54 -8.06
C ALA A 9 1.78 -8.52 -9.18
N GLN A 10 2.77 -7.72 -9.57
CA GLN A 10 2.63 -6.78 -10.70
C GLN A 10 2.42 -7.49 -12.04
N ARG A 11 3.10 -8.62 -12.26
CA ARG A 11 2.88 -9.44 -13.47
C ARG A 11 1.47 -10.04 -13.47
N LEU A 12 1.03 -10.56 -12.33
CA LEU A 12 -0.33 -11.07 -12.20
C LEU A 12 -1.38 -9.98 -12.42
N LEU A 13 -1.16 -8.77 -11.89
CA LEU A 13 -2.02 -7.62 -12.15
C LEU A 13 -2.18 -7.36 -13.65
N ARG A 14 -1.09 -7.39 -14.42
CA ARG A 14 -1.16 -7.22 -15.88
C ARG A 14 -2.04 -8.29 -16.53
N LEU A 15 -1.92 -9.54 -16.11
CA LEU A 15 -2.79 -10.61 -16.63
C LEU A 15 -4.27 -10.35 -16.30
N CYS A 16 -4.57 -9.85 -15.09
CA CYS A 16 -5.94 -9.53 -14.70
C CYS A 16 -6.54 -8.30 -15.43
N THR A 17 -5.72 -7.50 -16.13
CA THR A 17 -6.22 -6.38 -16.95
C THR A 17 -6.67 -6.80 -18.35
N GLU A 18 -6.37 -8.04 -18.75
CA GLU A 18 -6.75 -8.61 -20.05
C GLU A 18 -7.84 -9.66 -19.86
N VAL A 19 -8.78 -9.79 -20.82
CA VAL A 19 -9.91 -10.72 -20.69
C VAL A 19 -9.49 -12.18 -20.92
N GLY A 20 -8.55 -12.43 -21.83
CA GLY A 20 -8.13 -13.78 -22.22
C GLY A 20 -7.67 -14.65 -21.05
N PRO A 21 -6.74 -14.19 -20.19
CA PRO A 21 -6.23 -14.98 -19.07
C PRO A 21 -7.23 -15.23 -17.94
N LEU A 22 -8.41 -14.57 -17.92
CA LEU A 22 -9.31 -14.61 -16.77
C LEU A 22 -9.97 -15.98 -16.57
N GLU A 23 -10.18 -16.75 -17.63
CA GLU A 23 -10.74 -18.09 -17.53
C GLU A 23 -9.79 -19.00 -16.75
N GLU A 24 -8.52 -19.07 -17.15
CA GLU A 24 -7.47 -19.82 -16.45
C GLU A 24 -7.28 -19.35 -15.00
N ILE A 25 -7.33 -18.04 -14.76
CA ILE A 25 -7.26 -17.45 -13.41
C ILE A 25 -8.46 -17.89 -12.55
N SER A 26 -9.65 -18.03 -13.14
CA SER A 26 -10.85 -18.46 -12.42
C SER A 26 -10.81 -19.93 -12.01
N GLU A 27 -10.11 -20.77 -12.77
CA GLU A 27 -9.90 -22.18 -12.45
C GLU A 27 -8.84 -22.39 -11.36
N HIS A 28 -7.94 -21.41 -11.16
CA HIS A 28 -6.86 -21.52 -10.18
C HIS A 28 -7.34 -21.36 -8.73
N GLN A 29 -7.81 -22.46 -8.15
CA GLN A 29 -8.52 -22.51 -6.86
C GLN A 29 -7.81 -21.81 -5.68
N THR A 30 -6.48 -21.83 -5.64
CA THR A 30 -5.71 -21.29 -4.49
C THR A 30 -5.23 -19.86 -4.67
N LEU A 31 -5.32 -19.28 -5.87
CA LEU A 31 -4.65 -18.04 -6.21
C LEU A 31 -5.17 -16.87 -5.38
N LEU A 32 -6.50 -16.67 -5.38
CA LEU A 32 -7.17 -15.64 -4.60
C LEU A 32 -6.89 -15.77 -3.09
N GLY A 33 -6.84 -17.00 -2.58
CA GLY A 33 -6.51 -17.27 -1.19
C GLY A 33 -5.09 -16.83 -0.83
N VAL A 34 -4.11 -17.17 -1.67
CA VAL A 34 -2.70 -16.80 -1.49
C VAL A 34 -2.53 -15.28 -1.54
N ILE A 35 -3.05 -14.59 -2.56
CA ILE A 35 -2.88 -13.14 -2.67
C ILE A 35 -3.62 -12.39 -1.56
N SER A 36 -4.78 -12.88 -1.12
CA SER A 36 -5.50 -12.31 0.04
C SER A 36 -4.70 -12.44 1.33
N ARG A 37 -4.00 -13.57 1.52
CA ARG A 37 -3.12 -13.76 2.68
C ARG A 37 -1.89 -12.85 2.59
N GLU A 38 -1.27 -12.76 1.41
CA GLU A 38 -0.11 -11.91 1.17
C GLU A 38 -0.43 -10.42 1.43
N LEU A 39 -1.61 -9.94 1.02
CA LEU A 39 -2.03 -8.56 1.34
C LEU A 39 -2.12 -8.35 2.86
N ARG A 40 -2.75 -9.26 3.60
CA ARG A 40 -2.92 -9.14 5.05
C ARG A 40 -1.57 -9.18 5.80
N GLU A 41 -0.66 -10.05 5.38
CA GLU A 41 0.62 -10.27 6.05
C GLU A 41 1.66 -9.18 5.71
N ASN A 42 1.68 -8.72 4.46
CA ASN A 42 2.81 -7.99 3.91
C ASN A 42 2.50 -6.57 3.42
N ALA A 43 1.22 -6.13 3.39
CA ALA A 43 0.89 -4.78 2.90
C ALA A 43 1.59 -3.64 3.67
N LYS A 44 1.82 -3.83 4.98
CA LYS A 44 2.53 -2.82 5.79
C LYS A 44 4.03 -2.76 5.51
N ARG A 45 4.60 -3.83 4.94
CA ARG A 45 6.03 -3.98 4.65
C ARG A 45 6.40 -3.57 3.24
N SER A 46 5.46 -3.72 2.29
CA SER A 46 5.66 -3.34 0.90
C SER A 46 4.41 -2.68 0.34
N HIS A 47 4.52 -1.37 0.10
CA HIS A 47 3.48 -0.58 -0.55
C HIS A 47 3.23 -1.04 -1.99
N GLU A 48 4.29 -1.35 -2.75
CA GLU A 48 4.17 -1.86 -4.12
C GLU A 48 3.39 -3.17 -4.20
N LEU A 49 3.66 -4.10 -3.29
CA LEU A 49 2.90 -5.35 -3.19
C LEU A 49 1.44 -5.08 -2.85
N ALA A 50 1.18 -4.16 -1.90
CA ALA A 50 -0.17 -3.80 -1.50
C ALA A 50 -0.97 -3.21 -2.66
N VAL A 51 -0.39 -2.27 -3.41
CA VAL A 51 -1.00 -1.66 -4.59
C VAL A 51 -1.27 -2.70 -5.67
N ALA A 52 -0.31 -3.58 -5.96
CA ALA A 52 -0.48 -4.61 -6.98
C ALA A 52 -1.63 -5.57 -6.66
N ILE A 53 -1.70 -6.10 -5.42
CA ILE A 53 -2.76 -7.02 -5.02
C ILE A 53 -4.12 -6.32 -4.92
N THR A 54 -4.15 -5.07 -4.43
CA THR A 54 -5.40 -4.30 -4.39
C THR A 54 -5.92 -4.02 -5.81
N GLY A 55 -5.01 -3.74 -6.75
CA GLY A 55 -5.32 -3.63 -8.16
C GLY A 55 -5.89 -4.94 -8.74
N ILE A 56 -5.31 -6.09 -8.38
CA ILE A 56 -5.85 -7.39 -8.82
C ILE A 56 -7.28 -7.56 -8.34
N PHE A 57 -7.56 -7.27 -7.06
CA PHE A 57 -8.92 -7.35 -6.53
C PHE A 57 -9.89 -6.41 -7.25
N LEU A 58 -9.45 -5.20 -7.58
CA LEU A 58 -10.26 -4.26 -8.35
C LEU A 58 -10.56 -4.81 -9.76
N CYS A 59 -9.55 -5.30 -10.48
CA CYS A 59 -9.72 -5.90 -11.79
C CYS A 59 -10.72 -7.06 -11.75
N LEU A 60 -10.55 -8.00 -10.82
CA LEU A 60 -11.42 -9.16 -10.68
C LEU A 60 -12.83 -8.78 -10.21
N ALA A 61 -13.00 -7.71 -9.44
CA ALA A 61 -14.31 -7.25 -8.98
C ALA A 61 -15.21 -6.76 -10.13
N HIS A 62 -14.66 -6.44 -11.30
CA HIS A 62 -15.46 -6.10 -12.48
C HIS A 62 -16.19 -7.31 -13.09
N PHE A 63 -15.78 -8.54 -12.77
CA PHE A 63 -16.39 -9.74 -13.34
C PHE A 63 -17.12 -10.54 -12.25
N SER A 64 -18.42 -10.76 -12.44
CA SER A 64 -19.30 -11.39 -11.47
C SER A 64 -18.88 -12.81 -11.08
N GLN A 65 -18.22 -13.54 -11.98
CA GLN A 65 -17.67 -14.88 -11.72
C GLN A 65 -16.68 -14.90 -10.53
N PHE A 66 -15.97 -13.80 -10.25
CA PHE A 66 -15.03 -13.72 -9.14
C PHE A 66 -15.66 -13.20 -7.83
N HIS A 67 -16.89 -12.67 -7.85
CA HIS A 67 -17.50 -12.06 -6.66
C HIS A 67 -17.60 -13.05 -5.49
N GLY A 68 -18.00 -14.29 -5.78
CA GLY A 68 -18.04 -15.36 -4.78
C GLY A 68 -16.66 -15.67 -4.18
N ALA A 69 -15.60 -15.72 -5.00
CA ALA A 69 -14.25 -15.98 -4.53
C ALA A 69 -13.67 -14.80 -3.73
N LEU A 70 -13.87 -13.56 -4.19
CA LEU A 70 -13.48 -12.34 -3.51
C LEU A 70 -14.15 -12.22 -2.13
N GLY A 71 -15.44 -12.56 -2.05
CA GLY A 71 -16.19 -12.63 -0.80
C GLY A 71 -15.64 -13.70 0.15
N ARG A 72 -15.45 -14.94 -0.32
CA ARG A 72 -14.90 -16.05 0.48
C ARG A 72 -13.54 -15.72 1.10
N HIS A 73 -12.68 -15.00 0.39
CA HIS A 73 -11.34 -14.65 0.88
C HIS A 73 -11.26 -13.29 1.58
N GLN A 74 -12.40 -12.63 1.80
CA GLN A 74 -12.52 -11.33 2.46
C GLN A 74 -11.63 -10.26 1.82
N ALA A 75 -11.58 -10.26 0.48
CA ALA A 75 -10.73 -9.35 -0.30
C ALA A 75 -11.05 -7.88 0.01
N GLY A 76 -12.35 -7.53 0.09
CA GLY A 76 -12.80 -6.17 0.41
C GLY A 76 -12.38 -5.71 1.81
N GLU A 77 -12.53 -6.57 2.82
CA GLU A 77 -12.08 -6.27 4.19
C GLU A 77 -10.56 -6.06 4.25
N ALA A 78 -9.80 -6.93 3.57
CA ALA A 78 -8.35 -6.82 3.49
C ALA A 78 -7.92 -5.49 2.83
N THR A 79 -8.56 -5.10 1.72
CA THR A 79 -8.34 -3.81 1.06
C THR A 79 -8.64 -2.64 1.99
N MET A 80 -9.78 -2.66 2.69
CA MET A 80 -10.15 -1.57 3.60
C MET A 80 -9.16 -1.40 4.75
N ARG A 81 -8.61 -2.50 5.28
CA ARG A 81 -7.53 -2.44 6.29
C ARG A 81 -6.26 -1.79 5.77
N VAL A 82 -5.92 -1.99 4.50
CA VAL A 82 -4.76 -1.33 3.87
C VAL A 82 -5.01 0.17 3.74
N VAL A 83 -6.18 0.57 3.26
CA VAL A 83 -6.58 1.99 3.15
C VAL A 83 -6.54 2.67 4.52
N GLU A 84 -7.10 2.03 5.56
CA GLU A 84 -7.08 2.57 6.91
C GLU A 84 -5.65 2.72 7.46
N PHE A 85 -4.80 1.71 7.25
CA PHE A 85 -3.40 1.75 7.67
C PHE A 85 -2.64 2.89 6.99
N GLU A 86 -2.75 3.03 5.67
CA GLU A 86 -2.09 4.09 4.90
C GLU A 86 -2.56 5.48 5.35
N GLY A 87 -3.87 5.64 5.60
CA GLY A 87 -4.42 6.88 6.15
C GLY A 87 -3.87 7.21 7.55
N LYS A 88 -3.75 6.21 8.43
CA LYS A 88 -3.13 6.40 9.77
C LYS A 88 -1.65 6.74 9.66
N ARG A 89 -0.91 6.08 8.75
CA ARG A 89 0.53 6.34 8.51
C ARG A 89 0.78 7.77 8.05
N ALA A 90 -0.01 8.25 7.09
CA ALA A 90 0.10 9.62 6.58
C ALA A 90 -0.20 10.66 7.67
N LYS A 91 -1.28 10.46 8.45
CA LYS A 91 -1.64 11.35 9.58
C LYS A 91 -0.56 11.37 10.67
N ALA A 92 0.02 10.22 11.00
CA ALA A 92 1.09 10.12 11.99
C ALA A 92 2.33 10.92 11.54
N LEU A 93 2.78 10.72 10.31
CA LEU A 93 3.94 11.44 9.75
C LEU A 93 3.70 12.95 9.67
N GLN A 94 2.48 13.37 9.28
CA GLN A 94 2.10 14.78 9.29
C GLN A 94 2.14 15.38 10.70
N LYS A 95 1.67 14.64 11.71
CA LYS A 95 1.70 15.08 13.11
C LYS A 95 3.13 15.22 13.63
N GLU A 96 3.99 14.24 13.35
CA GLU A 96 5.42 14.27 13.70
C GLU A 96 6.10 15.51 13.11
N LEU A 97 5.88 15.77 11.81
CA LEU A 97 6.46 16.93 11.13
C LEU A 97 6.03 18.26 11.79
N LYS A 98 4.74 18.42 12.08
CA LYS A 98 4.23 19.63 12.76
C LYS A 98 4.85 19.81 14.15
N LEU A 99 5.00 18.74 14.92
CA LEU A 99 5.64 18.79 16.24
C LEU A 99 7.11 19.18 16.13
N THR A 100 7.85 18.64 15.17
CA THR A 100 9.24 19.03 14.90
C THR A 100 9.31 20.53 14.55
N GLN A 101 8.45 21.02 13.66
CA GLN A 101 8.40 22.43 13.27
C GLN A 101 8.08 23.35 14.47
N SER A 102 7.08 23.01 15.29
CA SER A 102 6.75 23.78 16.50
C SER A 102 7.91 23.81 17.50
N ARG A 103 8.58 22.66 17.73
CA ARG A 103 9.74 22.58 18.63
C ARG A 103 10.93 23.41 18.16
N LEU A 104 11.16 23.50 16.85
CA LEU A 104 12.21 24.35 16.31
C LEU A 104 11.82 25.83 16.38
N GLY A 105 10.54 26.15 16.18
CA GLY A 105 10.02 27.51 16.36
C GLY A 105 10.22 28.04 17.78
N THR A 106 10.04 27.20 18.81
CA THR A 106 10.26 27.60 20.21
C THR A 106 11.73 27.75 20.59
N ARG A 107 12.65 27.05 19.90
CA ARG A 107 14.09 27.15 20.14
C ARG A 107 14.73 28.40 19.54
N GLY A 108 14.07 29.07 18.59
CA GLY A 108 14.53 30.36 18.04
C GLY A 108 15.97 30.32 17.53
N SER A 109 16.86 31.09 18.18
CA SER A 109 18.28 31.20 17.84
C SER A 109 19.13 29.98 18.23
N GLU A 110 18.64 29.08 19.09
CA GLU A 110 19.35 27.86 19.51
C GLU A 110 19.20 26.69 18.53
N VAL A 111 18.51 26.91 17.40
CA VAL A 111 18.34 25.90 16.35
C VAL A 111 19.68 25.66 15.64
N THR A 112 20.18 24.44 15.75
CA THR A 112 21.45 24.06 15.14
C THR A 112 21.31 23.83 13.63
N LYS A 113 22.44 23.78 12.92
CA LYS A 113 22.46 23.39 11.50
C LYS A 113 21.95 21.94 11.31
N GLU A 114 22.22 21.07 12.27
CA GLU A 114 21.78 19.67 12.26
C GLU A 114 20.26 19.56 12.39
N ASP A 115 19.65 20.36 13.26
CA ASP A 115 18.19 20.43 13.41
C ASP A 115 17.49 20.79 12.09
N LYS A 116 18.03 21.76 11.36
CA LYS A 116 17.49 22.18 10.04
C LYS A 116 17.63 21.08 8.99
N LEU A 117 18.75 20.35 8.99
CA LEU A 117 18.97 19.22 8.09
C LEU A 117 18.01 18.07 8.38
N ASN A 118 17.75 17.77 9.65
CA ASN A 118 16.80 16.74 10.06
C ASN A 118 15.37 17.11 9.64
N LEU A 119 14.95 18.36 9.84
CA LEU A 119 13.65 18.84 9.35
C LEU A 119 13.52 18.66 7.84
N GLN A 120 14.52 19.05 7.05
CA GLN A 120 14.49 18.86 5.59
C GLN A 120 14.37 17.38 5.19
N ARG A 121 15.01 16.47 5.93
CA ARG A 121 14.87 15.02 5.69
C ARG A 121 13.46 14.53 5.99
N GLU A 122 12.86 14.98 7.09
CA GLU A 122 11.48 14.66 7.46
C GLU A 122 10.48 15.20 6.43
N GLU A 123 10.68 16.43 5.96
CA GLU A 123 9.86 17.05 4.90
C GLU A 123 9.94 16.26 3.60
N ARG A 124 11.16 15.89 3.15
CA ARG A 124 11.34 15.05 1.96
C ARG A 124 10.66 13.69 2.11
N ARG A 125 10.77 13.07 3.29
CA ARG A 125 10.08 11.80 3.59
C ARG A 125 8.57 11.95 3.52
N TYR A 126 8.02 13.04 4.05
CA TYR A 126 6.58 13.33 4.00
C TYR A 126 6.11 13.55 2.56
N GLN A 127 6.84 14.34 1.76
CA GLN A 127 6.52 14.56 0.35
C GLN A 127 6.57 13.26 -0.46
N ALA A 128 7.59 12.43 -0.26
CA ALA A 128 7.68 11.13 -0.92
C ALA A 128 6.55 10.16 -0.56
N VAL A 129 5.91 10.31 0.60
CA VAL A 129 4.70 9.54 0.96
C VAL A 129 3.48 10.09 0.23
N LEU A 130 3.34 11.42 0.11
CA LEU A 130 2.23 12.05 -0.61
C LEU A 130 2.28 11.76 -2.11
N GLU A 131 3.46 11.77 -2.73
CA GLU A 131 3.63 11.46 -4.17
C GLU A 131 3.25 10.02 -4.53
N ARG A 132 3.21 9.11 -3.55
CA ARG A 132 2.86 7.70 -3.74
C ARG A 132 1.39 7.38 -3.51
N GLN A 133 0.61 8.34 -3.00
CA GLN A 133 -0.82 8.19 -2.67
C GLN A 133 -1.69 8.74 -3.79
#